data_AF-A2STB3-F1
#
_entry.id   AF-A2STB3-F1
#
_cell.length_a   1.000
_cell.length_b   1.000
_cell.length_c   1.000
_cell.angle_alpha   90.00
_cell.angle_beta   90.00
_cell.angle_gamma   90.00
#
_symmetry.space_group_name_H-M   'P 1'
#
loop_
_entity.id
_entity.type
_entity.pdbx_description
1 polymer ?
#
loop_
_entity_poly.entity_id
_entity_poly.type
_entity_poly.pdbx_seq_one_letter_code
_entity_poly.pdbx_strand_id
1 'polypeptide(L)'
;MSSSRTKQISCTGKQLILDGPSILYGMQEYEVKRGNTSTLEERIKTGFSDIFGVKPTVKDGHYMISYGSMSRLEVWAGEKNKTLMVDTETDATILSMPDEQADPIILDTNKKFRAYLDFVTCFTTKERVKRAKKAAEKEE
;
A
#
# COMPACT_ATOMS: atom_id res chain seq x y z
N MET A 1 27.39 -28.17 3.61
CA MET A 1 26.19 -27.97 4.44
C MET A 1 25.98 -26.46 4.60
N SER A 2 25.22 -25.85 3.68
CA SER A 2 24.99 -24.40 3.67
C SER A 2 23.99 -24.03 4.76
N SER A 3 24.44 -23.17 5.67
CA SER A 3 23.65 -22.64 6.77
C SER A 3 23.07 -21.29 6.35
N SER A 4 21.81 -21.29 5.93
CA SER A 4 21.02 -20.07 5.72
C SER A 4 19.87 -20.08 6.72
N ARG A 5 19.96 -19.25 7.75
CA ARG A 5 18.87 -19.03 8.71
C ARG A 5 18.65 -17.54 8.92
N THR A 6 17.82 -17.01 8.03
CA THR A 6 16.72 -16.07 8.29
C THR A 6 16.94 -15.08 9.44
N LYS A 7 17.32 -13.85 9.11
CA LYS A 7 17.16 -12.72 10.03
C LYS A 7 15.67 -12.40 10.17
N GLN A 8 15.13 -12.68 11.35
CA GLN A 8 13.87 -12.13 11.83
C GLN A 8 13.89 -10.61 11.68
N ILE A 9 13.01 -10.08 10.84
CA ILE A 9 12.58 -8.69 10.93
C ILE A 9 11.31 -8.73 11.77
N SER A 10 11.46 -8.48 13.08
CA SER A 10 10.33 -8.17 13.95
C SER A 10 9.87 -6.75 13.63
N CYS A 11 8.71 -6.62 12.99
CA CYS A 11 7.96 -5.38 12.97
C CYS A 11 6.63 -5.64 13.68
N THR A 12 6.47 -4.94 14.80
CA THR A 12 5.28 -4.81 15.62
C THR A 12 4.06 -4.39 14.79
N GLY A 13 2.94 -5.11 14.97
CA GLY A 13 1.62 -4.71 14.46
C GLY A 13 0.93 -5.78 13.62
N LYS A 14 0.22 -6.71 14.28
CA LYS A 14 -0.80 -7.65 13.75
C LYS A 14 -0.78 -7.91 12.23
N GLN A 15 0.14 -8.76 11.77
CA GLN A 15 -0.06 -9.51 10.52
C GLN A 15 -1.02 -10.68 10.86
N LEU A 16 -2.30 -10.56 10.51
CA LEU A 16 -3.24 -11.68 10.57
C LEU A 16 -2.86 -12.66 9.46
N ILE A 17 -2.12 -13.71 9.82
CA ILE A 17 -1.90 -14.89 8.97
C ILE A 17 -3.08 -15.81 9.26
N LEU A 18 -4.00 -15.96 8.30
CA LEU A 18 -5.05 -16.98 8.34
C LEU A 18 -4.70 -18.05 7.30
N ASP A 19 -4.70 -19.32 7.74
CA ASP A 19 -4.35 -20.51 6.97
C ASP A 19 -5.25 -20.71 5.72
N GLY A 20 -4.65 -20.66 4.55
CA GLY A 20 -5.23 -20.77 3.20
C GLY A 20 -4.22 -20.21 2.18
N PRO A 21 -4.36 -20.41 0.84
CA PRO A 21 -3.37 -19.89 -0.12
C PRO A 21 -3.19 -18.40 0.16
N SER A 22 -1.96 -18.04 0.50
CA SER A 22 -1.61 -17.05 1.52
C SER A 22 -1.76 -15.61 1.04
N ILE A 23 -2.99 -15.20 0.77
CA ILE A 23 -3.30 -13.82 0.42
C ILE A 23 -2.96 -12.93 1.64
N LEU A 24 -1.92 -12.11 1.52
CA LEU A 24 -1.57 -11.15 2.58
C LEU A 24 -2.50 -9.94 2.44
N TYR A 25 -3.42 -9.80 3.40
CA TYR A 25 -4.29 -8.64 3.54
C TYR A 25 -3.63 -7.57 4.41
N GLY A 26 -3.72 -6.31 4.00
CA GLY A 26 -3.21 -5.17 4.73
C GLY A 26 -4.01 -3.91 4.44
N MET A 27 -5.01 -3.63 5.28
CA MET A 27 -5.72 -2.35 5.27
C MET A 27 -4.93 -1.32 6.07
N GLN A 28 -4.65 -0.17 5.46
CA GLN A 28 -3.90 0.91 6.06
C GLN A 28 -4.53 2.27 5.76
N GLU A 29 -4.60 3.10 6.80
CA GLU A 29 -5.07 4.47 6.70
C GLU A 29 -3.89 5.45 6.63
N TYR A 30 -4.01 6.45 5.77
CA TYR A 30 -3.02 7.51 5.62
C TYR A 30 -3.66 8.88 5.75
N GLU A 31 -3.05 9.77 6.52
CA GLU A 31 -3.48 11.17 6.57
C GLU A 31 -3.20 11.90 5.25
N VAL A 32 -4.12 12.78 4.85
CA VAL A 32 -3.96 13.67 3.70
C VAL A 32 -3.53 15.06 4.17
N LYS A 33 -2.66 15.71 3.40
CA LYS A 33 -2.18 17.06 3.72
C LYS A 33 -3.35 18.06 3.75
N ARG A 34 -3.43 18.82 4.85
CA ARG A 34 -4.45 19.87 5.04
C ARG A 34 -4.44 20.83 3.85
N GLY A 35 -5.62 21.10 3.29
CA GLY A 35 -5.80 21.93 2.08
C GLY A 35 -5.93 21.14 0.77
N ASN A 36 -5.62 19.84 0.76
CA ASN A 36 -5.73 18.98 -0.44
C ASN A 36 -6.82 17.90 -0.31
N THR A 37 -7.80 18.10 0.57
CA THR A 37 -8.87 17.14 0.83
C THR A 37 -9.98 17.19 -0.23
N SER A 38 -10.21 18.35 -0.85
CA SER A 38 -11.23 18.52 -1.90
C SER A 38 -10.86 17.84 -3.22
N THR A 39 -9.57 17.75 -3.54
CA THR A 39 -9.05 17.16 -4.79
C THR A 39 -8.59 15.70 -4.62
N LEU A 40 -8.88 15.10 -3.46
CA LEU A 40 -8.37 13.76 -3.12
C LEU A 40 -8.87 12.69 -4.10
N GLU A 41 -10.17 12.66 -4.39
CA GLU A 41 -10.77 11.66 -5.28
C GLU A 41 -10.24 11.73 -6.71
N GLU A 42 -10.04 12.95 -7.23
CA GLU A 42 -9.44 13.15 -8.55
C GLU A 42 -8.01 12.65 -8.57
N ARG A 43 -7.22 12.93 -7.52
CA ARG A 43 -5.83 12.48 -7.40
C ARG A 43 -5.72 10.97 -7.24
N ILE A 44 -6.68 10.31 -6.58
CA ILE A 44 -6.76 8.85 -6.53
C ILE A 44 -6.87 8.31 -7.96
N LYS A 45 -7.83 8.80 -8.75
CA LYS A 45 -8.03 8.37 -10.14
C LYS A 45 -6.80 8.64 -11.01
N THR A 46 -6.29 9.86 -10.97
CA THR A 46 -5.14 10.29 -11.79
C THR A 46 -3.88 9.55 -11.39
N GLY A 47 -3.66 9.35 -10.09
CA GLY A 47 -2.49 8.62 -9.59
C GLY A 47 -2.41 7.18 -10.11
N PHE A 48 -3.56 6.50 -10.28
CA PHE A 48 -3.57 5.17 -10.88
C PHE A 48 -3.11 5.19 -12.34
N SER A 49 -3.60 6.15 -13.12
CA SER A 49 -3.21 6.29 -14.53
C SER A 49 -1.75 6.74 -14.67
N ASP A 50 -1.31 7.72 -13.90
CA ASP A 50 0.00 8.34 -14.08
C ASP A 50 1.15 7.46 -13.57
N ILE A 51 0.92 6.68 -12.50
CA ILE A 51 1.99 5.95 -11.80
C ILE A 51 1.98 4.47 -12.17
N PHE A 52 0.79 3.88 -12.24
CA PHE A 52 0.65 2.47 -12.59
C PHE A 52 0.31 2.27 -14.07
N GLY A 53 -0.10 3.31 -14.81
CA GLY A 53 -0.50 3.17 -16.21
C GLY A 53 -1.79 2.39 -16.40
N VAL A 54 -2.59 2.23 -15.34
CA VAL A 54 -3.82 1.42 -15.36
C VAL A 54 -5.03 2.26 -14.97
N LYS A 55 -6.15 1.97 -15.63
CA LYS A 55 -7.42 2.61 -15.32
C LYS A 55 -8.09 1.86 -14.16
N PRO A 56 -8.43 2.54 -13.05
CA PRO A 56 -9.10 1.90 -11.93
C PRO A 56 -10.53 1.50 -12.28
N THR A 57 -10.96 0.36 -11.76
CA THR A 57 -12.36 -0.03 -11.74
C THR A 57 -13.03 0.63 -10.54
N VAL A 58 -14.16 1.29 -10.75
CA VAL A 58 -14.93 1.93 -9.67
C VAL A 58 -16.05 0.99 -9.24
N LYS A 59 -16.10 0.62 -7.96
CA LYS A 59 -17.29 0.01 -7.34
C LYS A 59 -17.58 0.74 -6.04
N ASP A 60 -18.82 1.15 -5.84
CA ASP A 60 -19.30 1.73 -4.57
C ASP A 60 -18.46 2.92 -4.05
N GLY A 61 -17.87 3.70 -4.97
CA GLY A 61 -16.99 4.83 -4.62
C GLY A 61 -15.55 4.44 -4.28
N HIS A 62 -15.21 3.15 -4.35
CA HIS A 62 -13.88 2.61 -4.17
C HIS A 62 -13.21 2.35 -5.53
N TYR A 63 -11.91 2.61 -5.58
CA TYR A 63 -11.10 2.49 -6.79
C TYR A 63 -10.20 1.27 -6.67
N MET A 64 -10.34 0.32 -7.59
CA MET A 64 -9.62 -0.95 -7.56
C MET A 64 -8.73 -1.14 -8.79
N ILE A 65 -7.50 -1.62 -8.56
CA ILE A 65 -6.59 -2.11 -9.59
C ILE A 65 -5.93 -3.42 -9.16
N SER A 66 -5.34 -4.12 -10.13
CA SER A 66 -4.43 -5.26 -9.90
C SER A 66 -3.11 -4.92 -10.57
N TYR A 67 -1.99 -5.05 -9.85
CA TYR A 67 -0.69 -4.65 -10.38
C TYR A 67 0.48 -5.41 -9.74
N GLY A 68 1.31 -6.02 -10.60
CA GLY A 68 2.57 -6.64 -10.18
C GLY A 68 2.34 -7.74 -9.15
N SER A 69 2.87 -7.56 -7.93
CA SER A 69 2.68 -8.50 -6.82
C SER A 69 1.36 -8.32 -6.06
N MET A 70 0.62 -7.24 -6.30
CA MET A 70 -0.67 -6.97 -5.67
C MET A 70 -1.81 -7.54 -6.53
N SER A 71 -2.51 -8.54 -6.02
CA SER A 71 -3.71 -9.11 -6.67
C SER A 71 -4.84 -8.08 -6.69
N ARG A 72 -4.98 -7.30 -5.62
CA ARG A 72 -5.96 -6.22 -5.50
C ARG A 72 -5.39 -5.08 -4.68
N LEU A 73 -5.45 -3.88 -5.23
CA LEU A 73 -5.21 -2.62 -4.54
C LEU A 73 -6.49 -1.81 -4.64
N GLU A 74 -7.15 -1.63 -3.50
CA GLU A 74 -8.36 -0.85 -3.35
C GLU A 74 -8.07 0.42 -2.57
N VAL A 75 -8.54 1.55 -3.08
CA VAL A 75 -8.28 2.86 -2.49
C VAL A 75 -9.56 3.67 -2.49
N TRP A 76 -9.87 4.29 -1.36
CA TRP A 76 -11.00 5.19 -1.23
C TRP A 76 -10.70 6.33 -0.26
N ALA A 77 -11.50 7.40 -0.36
CA ALA A 77 -11.42 8.50 0.57
C ALA A 77 -12.12 8.13 1.89
N GLY A 78 -11.43 8.31 3.01
CA GLY A 78 -11.99 8.14 4.35
C GLY A 78 -12.80 9.34 4.81
N GLU A 79 -12.96 9.50 6.12
CA GLU A 79 -13.85 10.50 6.69
C GLU A 79 -13.57 11.93 6.19
N LYS A 80 -14.56 12.52 5.51
CA LYS A 80 -14.52 13.90 4.97
C LYS A 80 -13.29 14.17 4.08
N ASN A 81 -12.78 13.15 3.38
CA ASN A 81 -11.59 13.22 2.54
C ASN A 81 -10.32 13.66 3.28
N LYS A 82 -10.27 13.48 4.61
CA LYS A 82 -9.10 13.82 5.42
C LYS A 82 -8.08 12.70 5.47
N THR A 83 -8.53 11.48 5.22
CA THR A 83 -7.71 10.29 5.22
C THR A 83 -7.93 9.51 3.95
N LEU A 84 -6.90 8.77 3.55
CA LEU A 84 -6.88 7.86 2.42
C LEU A 84 -6.88 6.46 2.99
N MET A 85 -7.91 5.70 2.67
CA MET A 85 -7.99 4.29 3.02
C MET A 85 -7.42 3.48 1.87
N VAL A 86 -6.53 2.56 2.21
CA VAL A 86 -5.87 1.69 1.25
C VAL A 86 -6.00 0.27 1.75
N ASP A 87 -6.65 -0.58 0.97
CA ASP A 87 -6.69 -2.02 1.20
C ASP A 87 -5.84 -2.70 0.13
N THR A 88 -4.87 -3.47 0.59
CA THR A 88 -3.91 -4.15 -0.28
C THR A 88 -3.96 -5.64 -0.04
N GLU A 89 -4.05 -6.35 -1.15
CA GLU A 89 -4.09 -7.79 -1.24
C GLU A 89 -2.89 -8.23 -2.07
N THR A 90 -1.98 -8.98 -1.46
CA THR A 90 -0.77 -9.52 -2.14
C THR A 90 -0.97 -10.97 -2.49
N ASP A 91 -0.57 -11.33 -3.70
CA ASP A 91 -0.60 -12.70 -4.17
C ASP A 91 0.59 -13.50 -3.63
N ALA A 92 0.32 -14.51 -2.80
CA ALA A 92 1.36 -15.40 -2.26
C ALA A 92 2.03 -16.28 -3.31
N THR A 93 1.44 -16.44 -4.48
CA THR A 93 2.10 -17.19 -5.56
C THR A 93 3.40 -16.51 -5.97
N ILE A 94 3.42 -15.16 -6.01
CA ILE A 94 4.63 -14.38 -6.30
C ILE A 94 5.69 -14.57 -5.20
N LEU A 95 5.28 -14.67 -3.94
CA LEU A 95 6.19 -14.95 -2.82
C LEU A 95 6.74 -16.38 -2.81
N SER A 96 6.07 -17.29 -3.53
CA SER A 96 6.49 -18.69 -3.68
C SER A 96 7.37 -18.92 -4.92
N MET A 97 7.53 -17.91 -5.77
CA MET A 97 8.44 -17.94 -6.92
C MET A 97 9.89 -17.81 -6.45
N PRO A 98 10.87 -18.24 -7.28
CA PRO A 98 12.28 -17.99 -6.99
C PRO A 98 12.57 -16.49 -6.83
N ASP A 99 13.38 -16.15 -5.83
CA ASP A 99 13.73 -14.76 -5.47
C ASP A 99 14.15 -13.93 -6.69
N GLU A 100 14.92 -14.50 -7.61
CA GLU A 100 15.40 -13.84 -8.83
C GLU A 100 14.28 -13.29 -9.74
N GLN A 101 13.09 -13.91 -9.70
CA GLN A 101 11.92 -13.48 -10.47
C GLN A 101 10.94 -12.66 -9.62
N ALA A 102 10.80 -12.99 -8.33
CA ALA A 102 9.89 -12.31 -7.42
C ALA A 102 10.39 -10.91 -7.03
N ASP A 103 11.68 -10.78 -6.71
CA ASP A 103 12.31 -9.53 -6.25
C ASP A 103 12.08 -8.34 -7.19
N PRO A 104 12.35 -8.42 -8.51
CA PRO A 104 12.14 -7.27 -9.39
C PRO A 104 10.68 -6.82 -9.44
N ILE A 105 9.72 -7.76 -9.36
CA ILE A 105 8.28 -7.46 -9.35
C ILE A 105 7.88 -6.79 -8.04
N ILE A 106 8.29 -7.35 -6.91
CA ILE A 106 7.98 -6.82 -5.57
C ILE A 106 8.60 -5.44 -5.37
N LEU A 107 9.84 -5.23 -5.84
CA LEU A 107 10.54 -3.96 -5.74
C LEU A 107 9.90 -2.87 -6.64
N ASP A 108 9.54 -3.19 -7.88
CA ASP A 108 8.84 -2.24 -8.78
C ASP A 108 7.47 -1.85 -8.20
N THR A 109 6.72 -2.85 -7.73
CA THR A 109 5.40 -2.68 -7.13
C THR A 109 5.47 -1.75 -5.91
N ASN A 110 6.40 -2.02 -4.99
CA ASN A 110 6.61 -1.18 -3.81
C ASN A 110 7.06 0.25 -4.16
N LYS A 111 7.93 0.40 -5.16
CA LYS A 111 8.40 1.71 -5.61
C LYS A 111 7.25 2.56 -6.15
N LYS A 112 6.42 1.98 -7.02
CA LYS A 112 5.22 2.63 -7.57
C LYS A 112 4.19 2.93 -6.49
N PHE A 113 3.96 2.01 -5.57
CA PHE A 113 3.04 2.22 -4.45
C PHE A 113 3.45 3.41 -3.57
N ARG A 114 4.74 3.55 -3.26
CA ARG A 114 5.25 4.71 -2.50
C ARG A 114 5.08 6.01 -3.27
N ALA A 115 5.42 6.02 -4.57
CA ALA A 115 5.22 7.18 -5.43
C ALA A 115 3.73 7.58 -5.50
N TYR A 116 2.84 6.60 -5.58
CA TYR A 116 1.40 6.80 -5.59
C TYR A 116 0.90 7.46 -4.31
N LEU A 117 1.32 6.94 -3.15
CA LEU A 117 0.92 7.53 -1.87
C LEU A 117 1.45 8.95 -1.71
N ASP A 118 2.67 9.22 -2.17
CA ASP A 118 3.22 10.57 -2.13
C ASP A 118 2.42 11.53 -3.04
N PHE A 119 2.02 11.04 -4.23
CA PHE A 119 1.17 11.76 -5.17
C PHE A 119 -0.26 11.97 -4.71
N VAL A 120 -0.85 11.09 -3.90
CA VAL A 120 -2.26 11.19 -3.45
C VAL A 120 -2.39 11.87 -2.08
N THR A 121 -1.46 11.62 -1.15
CA THR A 121 -1.51 12.23 0.19
C THR A 121 -0.88 13.63 0.23
N CYS A 122 -0.10 14.01 -0.79
CA CYS A 122 0.70 15.24 -0.83
C CYS A 122 1.79 15.31 0.26
N PHE A 123 2.10 14.18 0.89
CA PHE A 123 3.22 14.04 1.80
C PHE A 123 4.32 13.25 1.13
N THR A 124 5.56 13.69 1.32
CA THR A 124 6.71 12.86 0.95
C THR A 124 6.79 11.63 1.86
N THR A 125 7.42 10.57 1.36
CA THR A 125 7.74 9.37 2.14
C THR A 125 8.36 9.71 3.51
N LYS A 126 9.25 10.72 3.60
CA LYS A 126 9.87 11.15 4.87
C LYS A 126 8.86 11.74 5.85
N GLU A 127 7.94 12.57 5.36
CA GLU A 127 6.87 13.16 6.17
C GLU A 127 5.89 12.10 6.66
N ARG A 128 5.54 11.12 5.80
CA ARG A 128 4.67 9.99 6.17
C ARG A 128 5.28 9.14 7.27
N VAL A 129 6.56 8.78 7.17
CA VAL A 129 7.26 8.03 8.23
C VAL A 129 7.31 8.83 9.54
N LYS A 130 7.59 10.14 9.48
CA LYS A 130 7.61 11.00 10.67
C LYS A 130 6.24 11.09 11.33
N ARG A 131 5.16 11.14 10.54
CA ARG A 131 3.78 11.15 11.04
C ARG A 131 3.36 9.82 11.63
N ALA A 132 3.66 8.71 10.96
CA ALA A 132 3.38 7.37 11.46
C ALA A 132 4.06 7.11 12.82
N LYS A 133 5.33 7.52 12.97
CA LYS A 133 6.04 7.46 14.26
C LYS A 133 5.35 8.29 15.35
N LYS A 134 4.99 9.53 15.04
CA LYS A 134 4.28 10.41 15.98
C LYS A 134 2.89 9.92 16.35
N ALA A 135 2.21 9.21 15.44
CA ALA A 135 0.92 8.59 15.72
C ALA A 135 1.10 7.42 16.70
N ALA A 136 2.10 6.57 16.45
CA ALA A 136 2.44 5.46 17.35
C ALA A 136 2.88 5.93 18.75
N GLU A 137 3.63 7.03 18.84
CA GLU A 137 4.04 7.65 20.12
C GLU A 137 2.87 8.30 20.90
N LYS A 138 1.74 8.56 20.25
CA LYS A 138 0.58 9.24 20.87
C LYS A 138 -0.47 8.29 21.42
N GLU A 139 -0.37 7.00 21.13
CA GLU A 139 -1.30 5.97 21.63
C GLU A 139 -0.83 5.34 22.96
N GLU A 140 0.23 5.86 23.57
CA GLU A 140 0.73 5.51 24.91
C GLU A 140 0.37 6.60 25.94
#